data_AF-A0AAP2E117-F1
#
_entry.id   AF-A0AAP2E117-F1
#
_cell.length_a   1.000
_cell.length_b   1.000
_cell.length_c   1.000
_cell.angle_alpha   90.00
_cell.angle_beta   90.00
_cell.angle_gamma   90.00
#
_symmetry.space_group_name_H-M   'P 1'
#
loop_
_entity.id
_entity.type
_entity.pdbx_description
1 polymer ?
#
loop_
_entity_poly.entity_id
_entity_poly.type
_entity_poly.pdbx_seq_one_letter_code
_entity_poly.pdbx_strand_id
1 'polypeptide(L)'
;MVTHVTTDDWKEEMAELREYGEVPSLELSADYYHKDNVSGGPAYVLTLSQLPSVDGRFLNEEHETTLINYLRIVFMNGGFGRIEDAQRTESFQQFYDRVKPKLTMV
;
A
#
# COMPACT_ATOMS: atom_id res chain seq x y z
N MET A 1 -11.74 -6.98 18.47
CA MET A 1 -13.05 -7.14 17.80
C MET A 1 -13.53 -5.74 17.46
N VAL A 2 -13.78 -5.44 16.18
CA VAL A 2 -14.30 -4.13 15.77
C VAL A 2 -15.81 -4.12 16.05
N THR A 3 -16.27 -3.17 16.86
CA THR A 3 -17.67 -3.07 17.31
C THR A 3 -18.44 -1.93 16.66
N HIS A 4 -17.77 -1.09 15.88
CA HIS A 4 -18.34 0.08 15.23
C HIS A 4 -17.65 0.30 13.87
N VAL A 5 -18.45 0.58 12.84
CA VAL A 5 -17.98 0.98 11.51
C VAL A 5 -18.76 2.23 11.13
N THR A 6 -18.06 3.34 10.94
CA THR A 6 -18.64 4.62 10.53
C THR A 6 -17.79 5.26 9.44
N THR A 7 -18.40 6.13 8.65
CA THR A 7 -17.71 6.97 7.66
C THR A 7 -17.47 8.38 8.19
N ASP A 8 -17.95 8.70 9.39
CA ASP A 8 -17.86 10.06 9.93
C ASP A 8 -16.45 10.38 10.43
N ASP A 9 -15.78 9.41 11.08
CA ASP A 9 -14.37 9.52 11.48
C ASP A 9 -13.48 9.90 10.29
N TRP A 10 -13.71 9.28 9.14
CA TRP A 10 -12.98 9.58 7.91
C TRP A 10 -13.22 11.02 7.40
N LYS A 11 -14.43 11.57 7.56
CA LYS A 11 -14.71 12.95 7.14
C LYS A 11 -13.98 13.95 8.02
N GLU A 12 -13.95 13.69 9.33
CA GLU A 12 -13.25 14.52 10.31
C GLU A 12 -11.73 14.49 10.05
N GLU A 13 -11.16 13.30 9.90
CA GLU A 13 -9.74 13.11 9.57
C GLU A 13 -9.36 13.83 8.26
N MET A 14 -10.17 13.69 7.20
CA MET A 14 -9.91 14.41 5.95
C MET A 14 -10.07 15.92 6.05
N ALA A 15 -10.91 16.42 6.96
CA ALA A 15 -11.05 17.85 7.21
C ALA A 15 -9.81 18.41 7.93
N GLU A 16 -9.29 17.68 8.92
CA GLU A 16 -8.06 18.02 9.63
C GLU A 16 -6.85 18.02 8.69
N LEU A 17 -6.66 16.97 7.88
CA LEU A 17 -5.57 16.92 6.90
C LEU A 17 -5.60 18.13 5.95
N ARG A 18 -6.79 18.56 5.52
CA ARG A 18 -6.95 19.76 4.69
C ARG A 18 -6.58 21.04 5.43
N GLU A 19 -6.93 21.15 6.71
CA GLU A 19 -6.59 22.32 7.54
C GLU A 19 -5.07 22.45 7.73
N TYR A 20 -4.38 21.33 7.95
CA TYR A 20 -2.93 21.30 8.09
C TYR A 20 -2.15 21.33 6.76
N GLY A 21 -2.85 21.33 5.63
CA GLY A 21 -2.23 21.30 4.29
C GLY A 21 -1.53 19.99 3.97
N GLU A 22 -1.89 18.91 4.67
CA GLU A 22 -1.38 17.57 4.44
C GLU A 22 -2.09 16.91 3.25
N VAL A 23 -1.43 15.91 2.67
CA VAL A 23 -1.99 15.17 1.53
C VAL A 23 -2.96 14.12 2.07
N PRO A 24 -4.26 14.16 1.69
CA PRO A 24 -5.20 13.09 1.99
C PRO A 24 -4.62 11.74 1.60
N SER A 25 -4.57 10.78 2.52
CA SER A 25 -3.97 9.48 2.26
C SER A 25 -4.70 8.37 3.01
N LEU A 26 -4.54 7.14 2.54
CA LEU A 26 -5.11 5.94 3.13
C LEU A 26 -3.99 5.00 3.56
N GLU A 27 -3.93 4.67 4.85
CA GLU A 27 -3.03 3.64 5.35
C GLU A 27 -3.43 2.26 4.79
N LEU A 28 -2.48 1.57 4.14
CA LEU A 28 -2.72 0.25 3.54
C LEU A 28 -1.89 -0.86 4.18
N SER A 29 -0.73 -0.53 4.74
CA SER A 29 0.16 -1.51 5.35
C SER A 29 1.05 -0.82 6.36
N ALA A 30 1.38 -1.51 7.45
CA ALA A 30 2.50 -1.10 8.29
C ALA A 30 3.82 -1.07 7.48
N ASP A 31 4.83 -0.35 7.95
CA ASP A 31 6.17 -0.44 7.34
C ASP A 31 6.83 -1.78 7.66
N TYR A 32 7.97 -2.08 7.02
CA TYR A 32 8.62 -3.37 7.17
C TYR A 32 9.07 -3.67 8.61
N TYR A 33 9.47 -2.68 9.41
CA TYR A 33 9.85 -2.93 10.80
C TYR A 33 8.65 -3.26 11.67
N HIS A 34 7.54 -2.54 11.50
CA HIS A 34 6.32 -2.85 12.25
C HIS A 34 5.78 -4.26 11.95
N LYS A 35 5.99 -4.77 10.73
CA LYS A 35 5.66 -6.17 10.39
C LYS A 35 6.54 -7.19 11.10
N ASP A 36 7.77 -6.82 11.42
CA ASP A 36 8.70 -7.61 12.23
C ASP A 36 8.52 -7.36 13.74
N ASN A 37 7.45 -6.66 14.14
CA ASN A 37 7.17 -6.27 15.52
C ASN A 37 8.30 -5.43 16.14
N VAL A 38 8.97 -4.64 15.30
CA VAL A 38 9.99 -3.66 15.67
C VAL A 38 9.41 -2.26 15.50
N SER A 39 9.82 -1.31 16.36
CA SER A 39 9.41 0.10 16.21
C SER A 39 9.84 0.60 14.83
N GLY A 40 8.85 0.94 14.01
CA GLY A 40 9.06 1.33 12.61
C GLY A 40 8.84 2.81 12.36
N GLY A 41 8.85 3.14 11.08
CA GLY A 41 8.46 4.46 10.59
C GLY A 41 6.95 4.62 10.45
N PRO A 42 6.51 5.67 9.74
CA PRO A 42 5.11 5.82 9.33
C PRO A 42 4.65 4.63 8.47
N ALA A 43 3.36 4.30 8.56
CA ALA A 43 2.75 3.29 7.71
C ALA A 43 2.91 3.62 6.22
N TYR A 44 2.86 2.60 5.36
CA TYR A 44 2.78 2.79 3.92
C TYR A 44 1.38 3.24 3.53
N VAL A 45 1.30 4.39 2.86
CA VAL A 45 0.03 5.07 2.58
C VAL A 45 -0.18 5.33 1.09
N LEU A 46 -1.42 5.15 0.64
CA LEU A 46 -1.87 5.54 -0.69
C LEU A 46 -2.29 7.00 -0.69
N THR A 47 -1.67 7.80 -1.55
CA THR A 47 -2.15 9.17 -1.79
C THR A 47 -3.54 9.18 -2.43
N LEU A 48 -4.42 10.02 -1.90
CA LEU A 48 -5.72 10.30 -2.47
C LEU A 48 -5.66 11.61 -3.25
N SER A 49 -6.19 11.61 -4.46
CA SER A 49 -6.18 12.77 -5.34
C SER A 49 -7.59 13.09 -5.81
N GLN A 50 -7.85 14.38 -6.07
CA GLN A 50 -9.12 14.82 -6.68
C GLN A 50 -9.23 14.39 -8.15
N LEU A 51 -8.12 14.06 -8.79
CA LEU A 51 -8.09 13.55 -10.15
C LEU A 51 -8.26 12.02 -10.14
N PRO A 52 -9.13 11.46 -11.00
CA PRO A 52 -9.20 10.02 -11.16
C PRO A 52 -7.83 9.46 -11.61
N SER A 53 -7.33 8.48 -10.86
CA SER A 53 -6.16 7.68 -11.23
C SER A 53 -6.38 6.23 -10.83
N VAL A 54 -5.82 5.32 -11.62
CA VAL A 54 -5.83 3.88 -11.35
C VAL A 54 -4.59 3.47 -10.54
N ASP A 55 -3.53 4.30 -10.58
CA ASP A 55 -2.25 4.00 -9.92
C ASP A 55 -1.75 5.25 -9.18
N GLY A 56 -1.97 5.28 -7.86
CA GLY A 56 -1.56 6.38 -6.99
C GLY A 56 -0.13 6.20 -6.47
N ARG A 57 0.50 7.29 -6.03
CA ARG A 57 1.79 7.22 -5.33
C ARG A 57 1.62 6.53 -3.99
N PHE A 58 2.58 5.68 -3.65
CA PHE A 58 2.62 4.94 -2.40
C PHE A 58 3.74 5.52 -1.53
N LEU A 59 3.36 6.31 -0.52
CA LEU A 59 4.30 7.06 0.31
C LEU A 59 4.83 6.21 1.46
N ASN A 60 5.93 6.68 2.06
CA ASN A 60 6.68 6.07 3.16
C ASN A 60 7.33 4.72 2.84
N GLU A 61 7.01 4.15 1.69
CA GLU A 61 7.75 3.06 1.08
C GLU A 61 9.08 3.59 0.51
N GLU A 62 10.19 2.89 0.78
CA GLU A 62 11.55 3.40 0.57
C GLU A 62 11.98 3.46 -0.91
N HIS A 63 11.24 2.82 -1.82
CA HIS A 63 11.57 2.73 -3.24
C HIS A 63 10.75 3.65 -4.14
N GLU A 64 10.06 4.65 -3.57
CA GLU A 64 9.29 5.66 -4.31
C GLU A 64 8.31 5.04 -5.34
N THR A 65 7.52 4.08 -4.88
CA THR A 65 6.71 3.25 -5.77
C THR A 65 5.25 3.71 -5.94
N THR A 66 4.48 2.95 -6.71
CA THR A 66 3.03 3.13 -6.89
C THR A 66 2.24 1.97 -6.31
N LEU A 67 0.95 2.17 -6.09
CA LEU A 67 0.08 1.15 -5.50
C LEU A 67 0.12 -0.17 -6.28
N ILE A 68 0.00 -0.12 -7.60
CA ILE A 68 -0.04 -1.33 -8.43
C ILE A 68 1.30 -2.05 -8.37
N ASN A 69 2.42 -1.31 -8.39
CA ASN A 69 3.73 -1.92 -8.31
C ASN A 69 3.96 -2.57 -6.94
N TYR A 70 3.56 -1.90 -5.85
CA TYR A 70 3.56 -2.47 -4.51
C TYR A 70 2.77 -3.78 -4.45
N LEU A 71 1.52 -3.79 -4.95
CA LEU A 71 0.68 -4.99 -4.96
C LEU A 71 1.30 -6.14 -5.76
N ARG A 72 1.93 -5.87 -6.90
CA ARG A 72 2.65 -6.91 -7.66
C ARG A 72 3.73 -7.56 -6.79
N ILE A 73 4.53 -6.77 -6.08
CA ILE A 73 5.59 -7.31 -5.23
C ILE A 73 5.01 -8.10 -4.05
N VAL A 74 3.91 -7.62 -3.45
CA VAL A 74 3.20 -8.34 -2.39
C VAL A 74 2.74 -9.71 -2.84
N PHE A 75 2.07 -9.80 -3.99
CA PHE A 75 1.60 -11.09 -4.54
C PHE A 75 2.75 -12.03 -4.88
N MET A 76 3.87 -11.46 -5.32
CA MET A 76 5.08 -12.22 -5.64
C MET A 76 5.71 -12.89 -4.42
N ASN A 77 5.74 -12.15 -3.32
CA ASN A 77 6.30 -12.59 -2.05
C ASN A 77 5.29 -13.44 -1.24
N GLY A 78 4.04 -13.51 -1.67
CA GLY A 78 2.97 -14.19 -0.94
C GLY A 78 2.57 -13.45 0.34
N GLY A 79 2.81 -12.14 0.41
CA GLY A 79 2.57 -11.33 1.59
C GLY A 79 3.27 -9.98 1.56
N PHE A 80 3.03 -9.18 2.60
CA PHE A 80 3.50 -7.79 2.69
C PHE A 80 4.97 -7.68 3.14
N GLY A 81 5.91 -8.38 2.50
CA GLY A 81 7.34 -8.29 2.84
C GLY A 81 7.97 -6.93 2.53
N ARG A 82 9.24 -6.77 2.90
CA ARG A 82 10.07 -5.67 2.42
C ARG A 82 10.27 -5.80 0.91
N ILE A 83 10.25 -4.68 0.20
CA ILE A 83 10.60 -4.65 -1.23
C ILE A 83 12.13 -4.74 -1.33
N GLU A 84 12.64 -5.70 -2.11
CA GLU A 84 14.08 -5.81 -2.39
C GLU A 84 14.43 -5.43 -3.84
N ASP A 85 13.44 -5.43 -4.74
CA ASP A 85 13.62 -5.21 -6.18
C ASP A 85 12.45 -4.38 -6.74
N ALA A 86 12.57 -3.07 -6.62
CA ALA A 86 11.52 -2.12 -7.02
C ALA A 86 11.48 -1.79 -8.52
N GLN A 87 12.54 -2.08 -9.27
CA GLN A 87 12.68 -1.72 -10.69
C GLN A 87 12.19 -2.81 -11.65
N ARG A 88 11.45 -3.80 -11.17
CA ARG A 88 11.03 -4.95 -11.96
C ARG A 88 9.99 -4.56 -13.01
N THR A 89 10.37 -4.67 -14.28
CA THR A 89 9.54 -4.33 -15.45
C THR A 89 9.12 -5.58 -16.22
N GLU A 90 8.48 -6.54 -15.55
CA GLU A 90 7.92 -7.70 -16.22
C GLU A 90 6.54 -7.41 -16.82
N SER A 91 6.20 -8.08 -17.93
CA SER A 91 4.87 -8.01 -18.52
C SER A 91 3.82 -8.63 -17.59
N PHE A 92 2.55 -8.22 -17.73
CA PHE A 92 1.46 -8.78 -16.94
C PHE A 92 1.36 -10.32 -17.04
N GLN A 93 1.58 -10.88 -18.23
CA GLN A 93 1.53 -12.33 -18.43
C GLN A 93 2.64 -13.05 -17.65
N GLN A 94 3.88 -12.52 -17.70
CA GLN A 94 5.00 -13.06 -16.93
C GLN A 94 4.75 -13.00 -15.42
N PHE A 95 4.19 -11.89 -14.93
CA PHE A 95 3.76 -11.75 -13.54
C PHE A 95 2.71 -12.81 -13.18
N TYR A 96 1.65 -12.92 -13.99
CA TYR A 96 0.54 -13.84 -13.75
C TYR A 96 1.00 -15.29 -13.70
N ASP A 97 1.79 -15.72 -14.69
CA ASP A 97 2.29 -17.10 -14.77
C ASP A 97 3.17 -17.46 -13.58
N ARG A 98 3.87 -16.47 -13.02
CA ARG A 98 4.74 -16.63 -11.85
C ARG A 98 3.96 -16.66 -10.52
N VAL A 99 2.91 -15.85 -10.39
CA VAL A 99 2.11 -15.73 -9.16
C VAL A 99 1.04 -16.80 -9.05
N LYS A 100 0.35 -17.14 -10.16
CA LYS A 100 -0.79 -18.06 -10.16
C LYS A 100 -0.50 -19.38 -9.43
N PRO A 101 0.63 -20.08 -9.67
CA PRO A 101 0.92 -21.32 -8.95
C PRO A 101 1.04 -21.12 -7.44
N LYS A 102 1.61 -20.00 -6.99
CA LYS A 102 1.80 -19.69 -5.56
C LYS A 102 0.49 -19.42 -4.83
N LEU A 103 -0.49 -18.82 -5.50
CA LEU A 103 -1.79 -18.47 -4.92
C LEU A 103 -2.82 -19.62 -4.96
N THR A 104 -2.58 -20.64 -5.78
CA THR A 104 -3.50 -21.76 -5.98
C THR A 104 -3.06 -23.06 -5.30
N MET A 105 -1.92 -23.03 -4.60
CA MET A 105 -1.37 -24.16 -3.85
C MET A 105 -2.01 -24.36 -2.45
N VAL A 106 -3.26 -23.94 -2.27
CA VAL A 106 -4.05 -24.15 -1.04
C VAL A 106 -4.94 -25.38 -1.19
#